data_AF-A0A1F2Y9I0-F1
#
_entry.id   AF-A0A1F2Y9I0-F1
#
_cell.length_a   1.000
_cell.length_b   1.000
_cell.length_c   1.000
_cell.angle_alpha   90.00
_cell.angle_beta   90.00
_cell.angle_gamma   90.00
#
_symmetry.space_group_name_H-M   'P 1'
#
loop_
_entity.id
_entity.type
_entity.pdbx_description
1 polymer ?
#
loop_
_entity_poly.entity_id
_entity_poly.type
_entity_poly.pdbx_seq_one_letter_code
_entity_poly.pdbx_strand_id
1 'polypeptide(L)' 'MATEAEIGYRDALHQLQRHLHKRVKTLQTELKEADEAEHNQIRARISEVEHMLEVLESLRR' A
#
# COMPACT_ATOMS: atom_id res chain seq x y z
N MET A 1 9.41 12.30 -25.59
CA MET A 1 9.10 13.28 -24.53
C MET A 1 7.83 12.78 -23.87
N ALA A 2 7.83 12.60 -22.54
CA ALA A 2 6.60 12.24 -21.84
C ALA A 2 5.68 13.48 -21.77
N THR A 3 4.37 13.28 -21.92
CA THR A 3 3.39 14.36 -21.77
C THR A 3 3.24 14.77 -20.30
N GLU A 4 2.75 15.99 -20.05
CA GLU A 4 2.46 16.45 -18.68
C GLU A 4 1.47 15.52 -17.95
N ALA A 5 0.51 14.96 -18.70
CA ALA A 5 -0.43 13.96 -18.19
C ALA A 5 0.28 12.67 -17.74
N GLU A 6 1.27 12.18 -18.50
CA GLU A 6 2.05 10.99 -18.14
C GLU A 6 2.93 11.23 -16.90
N ILE A 7 3.47 12.45 -16.75
CA ILE A 7 4.24 12.84 -15.57
C ILE A 7 3.32 12.87 -14.33
N GLY A 8 2.17 13.56 -14.43
CA GLY A 8 1.21 13.63 -13.33
C GLY A 8 0.66 12.25 -12.92
N TYR A 9 0.43 11.36 -13.90
CA TYR A 9 0.03 9.98 -13.63
C TYR A 9 1.11 9.20 -12.85
N ARG A 10 2.38 9.31 -13.26
CA ARG A 10 3.50 8.66 -12.55
C ARG A 10 3.66 9.18 -11.14
N ASP A 11 3.54 10.49 -10.94
CA ASP A 11 3.63 11.11 -9.61
C ASP A 11 2.49 10.66 -8.70
N ALA A 12 1.28 10.54 -9.22
CA ALA A 12 0.13 10.01 -8.48
C ALA A 12 0.37 8.54 -8.05
N LEU A 13 0.86 7.69 -8.97
CA LEU A 13 1.22 6.31 -8.64
C LEU A 13 2.30 6.23 -7.56
N HIS A 14 3.33 7.08 -7.62
CA HIS A 14 4.38 7.12 -6.59
C HIS A 14 3.84 7.57 -5.24
N GLN A 15 2.95 8.57 -5.21
CA GLN A 15 2.30 9.00 -3.98
C GLN A 15 1.46 7.89 -3.35
N LEU A 16 0.65 7.20 -4.16
CA LEU A 16 -0.14 6.05 -3.72
C LEU A 16 0.75 4.92 -3.18
N GLN A 17 1.82 4.56 -3.89
CA GLN A 17 2.76 3.53 -3.46
C GLN A 17 3.41 3.90 -2.11
N ARG A 18 3.81 5.16 -1.91
CA ARG A 18 4.34 5.63 -0.61
C ARG A 18 3.32 5.55 0.51
N HIS A 19 2.06 5.93 0.23
CA HIS A 19 0.98 5.90 1.21
C HIS A 19 0.67 4.47 1.66
N LEU A 20 0.56 3.52 0.72
CA LEU A 20 0.29 2.12 1.02
C LEU A 20 1.44 1.48 1.82
N HIS A 21 2.71 1.73 1.46
CA HIS A 21 3.84 1.27 2.28
C HIS A 21 3.80 1.81 3.71
N LYS A 22 3.45 3.09 3.89
CA LYS A 22 3.27 3.67 5.23
C LYS A 22 2.13 2.97 5.97
N ARG A 23 1.02 2.68 5.29
CA ARG A 23 -0.12 1.97 5.89
C ARG A 23 0.24 0.56 6.33
N VAL A 24 0.99 -0.20 5.52
CA VAL A 24 1.51 -1.52 5.91
C VAL A 24 2.35 -1.41 7.19
N LYS A 25 3.30 -0.46 7.25
CA LYS A 25 4.12 -0.27 8.45
C LYS A 25 3.28 0.05 9.68
N THR A 26 2.27 0.91 9.54
CA THR A 26 1.35 1.23 10.64
C THR A 26 0.58 -0.01 11.10
N LEU A 27 0.00 -0.77 10.16
CA LEU A 27 -0.73 -2.00 10.49
C LEU A 27 0.19 -3.07 11.12
N GLN A 28 1.44 -3.17 10.69
CA GLN A 28 2.44 -4.07 11.29
C GLN A 28 2.80 -3.66 12.72
N THR A 29 2.79 -2.36 13.04
CA THR A 29 2.94 -1.88 14.42
C THR A 29 1.69 -2.21 15.22
N GLU A 30 0.49 -1.91 14.71
CA GLU A 30 -0.79 -2.25 15.35
C GLU A 30 -0.86 -3.76 15.64
N LEU A 31 -0.43 -4.61 14.71
CA LEU A 31 -0.42 -6.07 14.85
C LEU A 31 0.42 -6.56 16.04
N LYS A 32 1.51 -5.86 16.37
CA LYS A 32 2.38 -6.23 17.50
C LYS A 32 1.75 -5.96 18.87
N GLU A 33 0.81 -5.03 18.92
CA GLU A 33 0.14 -4.59 20.15
C GLU A 33 -1.26 -5.20 20.29
N ALA A 34 -1.78 -5.81 19.23
CA ALA A 34 -3.13 -6.36 19.13
C ALA A 34 -3.32 -7.68 19.90
N ASP A 35 -4.55 -7.89 20.37
CA ASP A 35 -4.98 -9.18 20.95
C ASP A 35 -5.25 -10.25 19.86
N GLU A 36 -5.51 -11.50 20.26
CA GLU A 36 -5.72 -12.61 19.31
C GLU A 36 -6.87 -12.39 18.32
N ALA A 37 -7.93 -11.69 18.73
CA ALA A 37 -9.09 -11.42 17.88
C ALA A 37 -8.76 -10.35 16.84
N GLU A 38 -8.09 -9.28 17.27
CA GLU A 38 -7.64 -8.19 16.40
C GLU A 38 -6.50 -8.63 15.46
N HIS A 39 -5.67 -9.58 15.89
CA HIS A 39 -4.50 -10.04 15.14
C HIS A 39 -4.89 -10.61 13.76
N ASN A 40 -5.95 -11.41 13.69
CA ASN A 40 -6.44 -11.96 12.42
C ASN A 40 -7.00 -10.87 11.49
N GLN A 41 -7.70 -9.88 12.06
CA GLN A 41 -8.26 -8.77 11.29
C GLN A 41 -7.16 -7.86 10.73
N ILE A 42 -6.17 -7.52 11.55
CA ILE A 42 -5.05 -6.68 11.13
C ILE A 42 -4.20 -7.39 10.08
N ARG A 43 -3.97 -8.72 10.22
CA ARG A 43 -3.28 -9.52 9.21
C ARG A 43 -4.02 -9.53 7.87
N ALA A 44 -5.36 -9.67 7.88
CA ALA A 44 -6.15 -9.58 6.65
C ALA A 44 -6.01 -8.21 5.99
N ARG A 45 -6.07 -7.12 6.77
CA ARG A 45 -5.88 -5.75 6.26
C ARG A 45 -4.47 -5.53 5.70
N ILE A 46 -3.43 -6.11 6.30
CA ILE A 46 -2.07 -6.05 5.76
C ILE A 46 -2.04 -6.72 4.38
N SER A 47 -2.60 -7.93 4.26
CA SER A 47 -2.63 -8.66 3.00
C SER A 47 -3.38 -7.90 1.89
N GLU A 48 -4.50 -7.24 2.22
CA GLU A 48 -5.23 -6.39 1.28
C GLU A 48 -4.35 -5.22 0.78
N VAL A 49 -3.64 -4.53 1.68
CA VAL A 49 -2.79 -3.39 1.33
C VAL A 49 -1.57 -3.85 0.52
N GLU A 50 -0.98 -5.00 0.85
CA GLU A 50 0.10 -5.63 0.07
C GLU A 50 -0.39 -5.99 -1.34
N HIS A 51 -1.59 -6.54 -1.47
CA HIS A 51 -2.17 -6.82 -2.78
C HIS A 51 -2.37 -5.53 -3.61
N MET A 52 -2.81 -4.43 -2.98
CA MET A 52 -2.91 -3.14 -3.68
C MET A 52 -1.54 -2.62 -4.16
N LEU A 53 -0.46 -2.87 -3.41
CA LEU A 53 0.90 -2.56 -3.85
C LEU A 53 1.29 -3.39 -5.08
N GLU A 54 1.01 -4.69 -5.09
CA GLU A 54 1.26 -5.56 -6.26
C GLU A 54 0.51 -5.06 -7.50
N VAL A 55 -0.76 -4.68 -7.35
CA VAL A 55 -1.56 -4.10 -8.44
C VAL A 55 -0.93 -2.81 -8.94
N LEU A 56 -0.52 -1.88 -8.07
CA LEU A 56 0.18 -0.66 -8.49
C LEU A 56 1.51 -0.95 -9.19
N GLU A 57 2.27 -1.94 -8.74
CA GLU A 57 3.51 -2.35 -9.38
C GLU A 57 3.28 -2.94 -10.77
N SER A 58 2.17 -3.67 -10.97
CA SER A 58 1.77 -4.19 -12.28
C SER A 58 1.38 -3.07 -13.26
N LEU A 59 0.76 -1.99 -12.78
CA LEU A 59 0.41 -0.82 -13.60
C LEU A 59 1.64 0.00 -14.06
N ARG A 60 2.80 -0.23 -13.44
CA ARG A 60 4.07 0.43 -13.78
C ARG A 60 4.94 -0.37 -14.77
N ARG A 61 4.59 -1.63 -15.05
CA ARG A 61 5.29 -2.50 -16.01
C ARG A 61 4.78 -2.26 -17.42
#